data_AF-A0A665W520-F1
#
_entry.id   AF-A0A665W520-F1
#
_cell.length_a   1.000
_cell.length_b   1.000
_cell.length_c   1.000
_cell.angle_alpha   90.00
_cell.angle_beta   90.00
_cell.angle_gamma   90.00
#
_symmetry.space_group_name_H-M   'P 1'
#
loop_
_entity.id
_entity.type
_entity.pdbx_description
1 polymer ?
#
loop_
_entity_poly.entity_id
_entity_poly.type
_entity_poly.pdbx_seq_one_letter_code
_entity_poly.pdbx_strand_id
1 'polypeptide(L)'
;MSWLRAVSDAGEDVFDESADDLSLQTKEWTSNMKKRVKDGYVDGVDAGEEASLQAGFNQGFREGAAQTAAVGRLKGIISAIWCWYQIEHPENPIPASVIELLQQVSQHEDKITDRIRKALENPPPSVSDISESMEDLEVEQAGRSCCGEGREETGCCKKGEEMDLDVCHQPQKLSSASTDCSSSSDEGLNLLLQRCVDVVTELGLPQELIGHIEELKNM
;
A
#
# COMPACT_ATOMS: atom_id res chain seq x y z
N MET A 1 66.58 47.05 27.50
CA MET A 1 66.59 45.87 28.39
C MET A 1 65.33 45.87 29.25
N SER A 2 64.88 44.68 29.63
CA SER A 2 63.83 44.38 30.63
C SER A 2 62.50 43.88 30.07
N TRP A 3 62.52 42.63 29.57
CA TRP A 3 61.35 41.76 29.61
C TRP A 3 61.40 41.05 30.96
N LEU A 4 60.84 41.64 32.02
CA LEU A 4 60.53 40.91 33.26
C LEU A 4 59.61 41.75 34.16
N ARG A 5 58.31 41.50 34.06
CA ARG A 5 57.35 41.54 35.17
C ARG A 5 56.05 40.92 34.65
N ALA A 6 55.98 39.60 34.67
CA ALA A 6 55.44 38.82 35.78
C ALA A 6 53.92 39.01 35.87
N VAL A 7 53.23 38.04 35.26
CA VAL A 7 51.85 37.63 35.53
C VAL A 7 51.58 37.76 37.02
N SER A 8 50.56 38.55 37.36
CA SER A 8 49.99 38.58 38.70
C SER A 8 48.47 38.57 38.53
N ASP A 9 47.95 37.37 38.75
CA ASP A 9 46.79 37.14 39.61
C ASP A 9 45.46 37.78 39.19
N ALA A 10 44.79 37.09 38.26
CA ALA A 10 43.39 36.72 38.44
C ALA A 10 43.29 35.30 37.90
N GLY A 11 43.39 34.32 38.79
CA GLY A 11 43.10 32.92 38.50
C GLY A 11 41.64 32.76 38.10
N GLU A 12 41.33 33.12 36.86
CA GLU A 12 40.18 32.57 36.17
C GLU A 12 40.58 31.14 35.84
N ASP A 13 40.05 30.22 36.64
CA ASP A 13 40.15 28.80 36.43
C ASP A 13 39.43 28.48 35.10
N VAL A 14 40.15 28.58 33.99
CA VAL A 14 39.63 28.30 32.64
C VAL A 14 39.32 26.80 32.48
N PHE A 15 39.79 25.97 33.41
CA PHE A 15 39.52 24.55 33.50
C PHE A 15 39.03 24.23 34.90
N ASP A 16 37.73 24.34 35.14
CA ASP A 16 37.10 23.76 36.32
C ASP A 16 37.54 22.27 36.39
N GLU A 17 38.55 21.99 37.21
CA GLU A 17 39.15 20.66 37.42
C GLU A 17 38.12 19.72 38.09
N SER A 18 36.95 20.26 38.46
CA SER A 18 35.75 19.54 38.90
C SER A 18 34.63 19.52 37.86
N ALA A 19 34.94 19.66 36.56
CA ALA A 19 34.08 19.18 35.49
C ALA A 19 33.89 17.66 35.69
N ASP A 20 32.93 17.33 36.54
CA ASP A 20 32.67 16.01 37.06
C ASP A 20 32.42 15.08 35.87
N ASP A 21 33.40 14.24 35.54
CA ASP A 21 33.32 13.28 34.43
C ASP A 21 32.02 12.46 34.52
N LEU A 22 31.52 12.23 35.73
CA LEU A 22 30.24 11.59 35.99
C LEU A 22 29.03 12.43 35.49
N SER A 23 29.09 13.75 35.64
CA SER A 23 28.06 14.67 35.14
C SER A 23 28.05 14.75 33.60
N LEU A 24 29.24 14.71 32.97
CA LEU A 24 29.37 14.64 31.51
C LEU A 24 28.82 13.31 30.98
N GLN A 25 29.20 12.18 31.59
CA GLN A 25 28.65 10.87 31.25
C GLN A 25 27.13 10.80 31.41
N THR A 26 26.59 11.40 32.48
CA THR A 26 25.14 11.43 32.73
C THR A 26 24.41 12.27 31.67
N LYS A 27 24.99 13.40 31.26
CA LYS A 27 24.44 14.27 30.21
C LYS A 27 24.47 13.59 28.84
N GLU A 28 25.57 12.93 28.49
CA GLU A 28 25.70 12.15 27.26
C GLU A 28 24.72 10.98 27.22
N TRP A 29 24.60 10.23 28.32
CA TRP A 29 23.62 9.15 28.45
C TRP A 29 22.18 9.64 28.26
N THR A 30 21.82 10.74 28.92
CA THR A 30 20.46 11.32 28.82
C THR A 30 20.17 11.82 27.41
N SER A 31 21.14 12.48 26.77
CA SER A 31 21.05 12.92 25.38
C SER A 31 20.89 11.73 24.42
N ASN A 32 21.70 10.68 24.60
CA ASN A 32 21.63 9.47 23.79
C ASN A 32 20.29 8.75 23.94
N MET A 33 19.77 8.65 25.17
CA MET A 33 18.48 8.04 25.43
C MET A 33 17.33 8.84 24.79
N LYS A 34 17.35 10.17 24.93
CA LYS A 34 16.36 11.06 24.28
C LYS A 34 16.42 10.93 22.76
N LYS A 35 17.62 10.84 22.19
CA LYS A 35 17.82 10.64 20.76
C LYS A 35 17.24 9.29 20.32
N ARG A 36 17.52 8.20 21.04
CA ARG A 36 16.99 6.87 20.71
C ARG A 36 15.45 6.80 20.72
N VAL A 37 14.80 7.52 21.64
CA VAL A 37 13.34 7.62 21.68
C VAL A 37 12.80 8.38 20.46
N LYS A 38 13.44 9.49 20.08
CA LYS A 38 13.06 10.24 18.88
C LYS A 38 13.31 9.44 17.60
N ASP A 39 14.46 8.80 17.50
CA ASP A 39 14.84 7.96 16.36
C ASP A 39 13.86 6.78 16.24
N GLY A 40 13.46 6.13 17.35
CA GLY A 40 12.47 5.06 17.34
C GLY A 40 11.05 5.51 16.97
N TYR A 41 10.68 6.75 17.30
CA TYR A 41 9.41 7.33 16.84
C TYR A 41 9.41 7.57 15.33
N VAL A 42 10.48 8.17 14.80
CA VAL A 42 10.64 8.41 13.36
C VAL A 42 10.66 7.08 12.60
N ASP A 43 11.46 6.12 13.05
CA ASP A 43 11.53 4.77 12.47
C ASP A 43 10.16 4.06 12.52
N GLY A 44 9.40 4.24 13.60
CA GLY A 44 8.05 3.69 13.72
C GLY A 44 7.04 4.31 12.75
N VAL A 45 7.13 5.63 12.49
CA VAL A 45 6.30 6.31 11.49
C VAL A 45 6.66 5.84 10.10
N ASP A 46 7.94 5.83 9.75
CA ASP A 46 8.43 5.42 8.43
C ASP A 46 8.06 3.95 8.16
N ALA A 47 8.26 3.05 9.14
CA ALA A 47 7.89 1.64 9.02
C ALA A 47 6.38 1.45 8.89
N GLY A 48 5.57 2.27 9.57
CA GLY A 48 4.11 2.24 9.47
C GLY A 48 3.60 2.67 8.10
N GLU A 49 4.19 3.74 7.54
CA GLU A 49 3.88 4.24 6.20
C GLU A 49 4.23 3.19 5.14
N GLU A 50 5.46 2.65 5.19
CA GLU A 50 5.92 1.63 4.24
C GLU A 50 5.04 0.37 4.31
N ALA A 51 4.71 -0.10 5.52
CA ALA A 51 3.85 -1.27 5.70
C ALA A 51 2.45 -1.07 5.12
N SER A 52 1.87 0.13 5.31
CA SER A 52 0.56 0.48 4.75
C SER A 52 0.59 0.53 3.22
N LEU A 53 1.61 1.19 2.65
CA LEU A 53 1.80 1.29 1.20
C LEU A 53 2.00 -0.09 0.58
N GLN A 54 2.83 -0.94 1.19
CA GLN A 54 3.08 -2.29 0.69
C GLN A 54 1.83 -3.16 0.76
N ALA A 55 1.02 -3.03 1.80
CA ALA A 55 -0.26 -3.73 1.91
C ALA A 55 -1.22 -3.32 0.77
N GLY A 56 -1.31 -2.01 0.50
CA GLY A 56 -2.10 -1.48 -0.62
C GLY A 56 -1.59 -1.98 -1.97
N PHE A 57 -0.27 -1.96 -2.20
CA PHE A 57 0.35 -2.47 -3.42
C PHE A 57 0.07 -3.96 -3.61
N ASN A 58 0.27 -4.78 -2.58
CA ASN A 58 0.04 -6.23 -2.65
C ASN A 58 -1.43 -6.55 -3.01
N GLN A 59 -2.37 -5.79 -2.43
CA GLN A 59 -3.79 -5.94 -2.74
C GLN A 59 -4.08 -5.57 -4.20
N GLY A 60 -3.65 -4.38 -4.63
CA GLY A 60 -3.87 -3.90 -6.00
C GLY A 60 -3.18 -4.77 -7.05
N PHE A 61 -1.97 -5.24 -6.76
CA PHE A 61 -1.24 -6.18 -7.62
C PHE A 61 -1.99 -7.50 -7.75
N ARG A 62 -2.48 -8.07 -6.64
CA ARG A 62 -3.25 -9.31 -6.68
C ARG A 62 -4.52 -9.18 -7.52
N GLU A 63 -5.27 -8.09 -7.34
CA GLU A 63 -6.51 -7.83 -8.09
C GLU A 63 -6.23 -7.58 -9.57
N GLY A 64 -5.24 -6.74 -9.89
CA GLY A 64 -4.84 -6.46 -11.27
C GLY A 64 -4.30 -7.70 -11.98
N ALA A 65 -3.48 -8.49 -11.30
CA ALA A 65 -2.97 -9.76 -11.84
C ALA A 65 -4.09 -10.77 -12.08
N ALA A 66 -5.04 -10.92 -11.14
CA ALA A 66 -6.18 -11.82 -11.32
C ALA A 66 -7.02 -11.45 -12.57
N GLN A 67 -7.24 -10.16 -12.82
CA GLN A 67 -8.04 -9.69 -13.95
C GLN A 67 -7.31 -9.79 -15.31
N THR A 68 -5.98 -9.68 -15.32
CA THR A 68 -5.20 -9.57 -16.57
C THR A 68 -4.44 -10.85 -16.94
N ALA A 69 -4.12 -11.72 -15.98
CA ALA A 69 -3.29 -12.89 -16.21
C ALA A 69 -3.93 -13.88 -17.20
N ALA A 70 -5.22 -14.19 -17.05
CA ALA A 70 -5.93 -15.10 -17.94
C ALA A 70 -6.02 -14.55 -19.37
N VAL A 71 -6.33 -13.25 -19.51
CA VAL A 71 -6.40 -12.55 -20.80
C VAL A 71 -5.02 -12.51 -21.49
N GLY A 72 -3.96 -12.21 -20.73
CA GLY A 72 -2.59 -12.19 -21.24
C GLY A 72 -2.13 -13.57 -21.72
N ARG A 73 -2.45 -14.64 -20.97
CA ARG A 73 -2.19 -16.02 -21.40
C ARG A 73 -2.95 -16.38 -22.68
N LEU A 74 -4.24 -16.04 -22.75
CA LEU A 74 -5.05 -16.26 -23.94
C LEU A 74 -4.46 -15.55 -25.17
N LYS A 75 -4.07 -14.28 -25.02
CA LYS A 75 -3.40 -13.51 -26.08
C LYS A 75 -2.11 -14.20 -26.54
N GLY A 76 -1.32 -14.71 -25.59
CA GLY A 76 -0.11 -15.48 -25.86
C GLY A 76 -0.38 -16.75 -26.67
N ILE A 77 -1.40 -17.52 -26.29
CA ILE A 77 -1.83 -18.73 -27.02
C ILE A 77 -2.24 -18.38 -28.46
N ILE A 78 -3.10 -17.38 -28.65
CA ILE A 78 -3.57 -16.99 -29.99
C ILE A 78 -2.40 -16.47 -30.84
N SER A 79 -1.47 -15.73 -30.24
CA SER A 79 -0.27 -15.25 -30.93
C SER A 79 0.64 -16.41 -31.34
N ALA A 80 0.74 -17.46 -30.53
CA ALA A 80 1.48 -18.67 -30.87
C ALA A 80 0.80 -19.44 -32.02
N ILE A 81 -0.53 -19.56 -32.01
CA ILE A 81 -1.31 -20.16 -33.12
C ILE A 81 -1.08 -19.37 -34.42
N TRP A 82 -1.13 -18.04 -34.33
CA TRP A 82 -0.89 -17.15 -35.46
C TRP A 82 0.51 -17.36 -36.06
N CYS A 83 1.54 -17.39 -35.22
CA CYS A 83 2.92 -17.65 -35.64
C CYS A 83 3.08 -19.05 -36.24
N TRP A 84 2.51 -20.07 -35.60
CA TRP A 84 2.56 -21.44 -36.08
C TRP A 84 1.95 -21.59 -37.47
N TYR A 85 0.78 -21.00 -37.70
CA TYR A 85 0.12 -21.03 -39.00
C TYR A 85 0.97 -20.39 -40.09
N GLN A 86 1.61 -19.25 -39.79
CA GLN A 86 2.50 -18.57 -40.72
C GLN A 86 3.72 -19.41 -41.10
N ILE A 87 4.25 -20.21 -40.16
CA ILE A 87 5.40 -21.09 -40.38
C ILE A 87 5.01 -22.32 -41.21
N GLU A 88 3.89 -22.97 -40.88
CA GLU A 88 3.42 -24.17 -41.60
C GLU A 88 2.86 -23.85 -42.99
N HIS A 89 2.29 -22.66 -43.17
CA HIS A 89 1.61 -22.26 -44.40
C HIS A 89 2.06 -20.88 -44.90
N PRO A 90 3.34 -20.71 -45.30
CA PRO A 90 3.89 -19.41 -45.69
C PRO A 90 3.23 -18.80 -46.93
N GLU A 91 2.64 -19.63 -47.80
CA GLU A 91 1.96 -19.22 -49.04
C GLU A 91 0.49 -18.84 -48.82
N ASN A 92 -0.09 -19.18 -47.67
CA ASN A 92 -1.49 -18.90 -47.36
C ASN A 92 -1.61 -17.69 -46.44
N PRO A 93 -2.59 -16.80 -46.66
CA PRO A 93 -2.89 -15.76 -45.69
C PRO A 93 -3.38 -16.40 -44.39
N ILE A 94 -3.06 -15.74 -43.27
CA ILE A 94 -3.55 -16.14 -41.94
C ILE A 94 -5.09 -16.12 -41.95
N PRO A 95 -5.76 -17.09 -41.30
CA PRO A 95 -7.21 -17.14 -41.23
C PRO A 95 -7.77 -15.89 -40.56
N ALA A 96 -8.83 -15.32 -41.13
CA ALA A 96 -9.50 -14.14 -40.59
C ALA A 96 -9.99 -14.38 -39.15
N SER A 97 -10.42 -15.60 -38.82
CA SER A 97 -10.86 -15.97 -37.47
C SER A 97 -9.77 -15.78 -36.41
N VAL A 98 -8.51 -16.11 -36.72
CA VAL A 98 -7.37 -15.92 -35.81
C VAL A 98 -7.07 -14.43 -35.64
N ILE A 99 -7.09 -13.65 -36.72
CA ILE A 99 -6.83 -12.21 -36.69
C ILE A 99 -7.91 -11.47 -35.89
N GLU A 100 -9.18 -11.76 -36.18
CA GLU A 100 -10.32 -11.17 -35.49
C GLU A 100 -10.31 -11.52 -34.00
N LEU A 101 -10.02 -12.78 -33.66
CA LEU A 101 -9.91 -13.21 -32.26
C LEU A 101 -8.79 -12.48 -31.53
N LEU A 102 -7.60 -12.36 -32.13
CA LEU A 102 -6.48 -11.62 -31.54
C LEU A 102 -6.82 -10.14 -31.32
N GLN A 103 -7.53 -9.53 -32.28
CA GLN A 103 -7.99 -8.15 -32.17
C GLN A 103 -9.02 -8.00 -31.04
N GLN A 104 -9.96 -8.94 -30.90
CA GLN A 104 -10.97 -8.91 -29.84
C GLN A 104 -10.36 -9.09 -28.44
N VAL A 105 -9.38 -9.99 -28.30
CA VAL A 105 -8.65 -10.17 -27.04
C VAL A 105 -7.85 -8.92 -26.68
N SER A 106 -7.22 -8.28 -27.67
CA SER A 106 -6.49 -7.01 -27.44
C SER A 106 -7.44 -5.89 -26.99
N GLN A 107 -8.61 -5.76 -27.63
CA GLN A 107 -9.63 -4.79 -27.19
C GLN A 107 -10.17 -5.09 -25.78
N HIS A 108 -10.25 -6.37 -25.40
CA HIS A 108 -10.68 -6.76 -24.05
C HIS A 108 -9.63 -6.38 -23.01
N GLU A 109 -8.35 -6.62 -23.30
CA GLU A 109 -7.21 -6.19 -22.48
C GLU A 109 -7.17 -4.66 -22.30
N ASP A 110 -7.35 -3.90 -23.38
CA ASP A 110 -7.39 -2.43 -23.34
C ASP A 110 -8.53 -1.95 -22.44
N LYS A 111 -9.73 -2.55 -22.54
CA LYS A 111 -10.88 -2.22 -21.68
C LYS A 111 -10.59 -2.47 -20.20
N ILE A 112 -9.92 -3.58 -19.86
CA ILE A 112 -9.53 -3.88 -18.48
C ILE A 112 -8.50 -2.84 -18.00
N THR A 113 -7.48 -2.58 -18.81
CA THR A 113 -6.41 -1.63 -18.49
C THR A 113 -6.96 -0.21 -18.29
N ASP A 114 -7.90 0.22 -19.12
CA ASP A 114 -8.57 1.52 -18.99
C ASP A 114 -9.46 1.59 -17.74
N ARG A 115 -10.12 0.49 -17.35
CA ARG A 115 -10.87 0.43 -16.07
C ARG A 115 -9.93 0.59 -14.89
N ILE A 116 -8.80 -0.12 -14.89
CA ILE A 116 -7.76 0.00 -13.85
C ILE A 116 -7.22 1.43 -13.80
N ARG A 117 -6.88 2.02 -14.96
CA ARG A 117 -6.39 3.41 -15.03
C ARG A 117 -7.38 4.40 -14.43
N LYS A 118 -8.67 4.29 -14.79
CA LYS A 118 -9.73 5.18 -14.28
C LYS A 118 -9.92 5.06 -12.76
N ALA A 119 -9.79 3.85 -12.23
CA ALA A 119 -9.84 3.62 -10.79
C ALA A 119 -8.65 4.24 -10.04
N LEU A 120 -7.47 4.28 -10.67
CA LEU A 120 -6.28 4.95 -10.13
C LEU A 120 -6.35 6.48 -10.22
N GLU A 121 -6.97 7.04 -11.27
CA GLU A 121 -7.14 8.49 -11.44
C GLU A 121 -8.17 9.10 -10.48
N ASN A 122 -9.16 8.31 -10.06
CA ASN A 122 -10.17 8.73 -9.08
C ASN A 122 -10.18 7.75 -7.91
N PRO A 123 -9.14 7.75 -7.06
CA PRO A 123 -9.08 6.85 -5.93
C PRO A 123 -10.25 7.15 -4.98
N PRO A 124 -10.86 6.12 -4.35
CA PRO A 124 -11.78 6.36 -3.25
C PRO A 124 -11.05 7.15 -2.14
N PRO A 125 -11.73 8.05 -1.42
CA PRO A 125 -11.09 8.92 -0.44
C PRO A 125 -10.32 8.08 0.57
N SER A 126 -9.01 8.33 0.66
CA SER A 126 -8.11 7.59 1.54
C SER A 126 -8.11 8.21 2.94
N VAL A 127 -7.69 7.41 3.94
CA VAL A 127 -7.58 7.90 5.33
C VAL A 127 -6.50 8.98 5.46
N SER A 128 -5.49 8.98 4.58
CA SER A 128 -4.48 10.06 4.53
C SER A 128 -5.08 11.39 4.08
N ASP A 129 -6.01 11.38 3.11
CA ASP A 129 -6.70 12.59 2.65
C ASP A 129 -7.56 13.21 3.78
N ILE A 130 -8.02 12.40 4.74
CA ILE A 130 -8.75 12.85 5.92
C ILE A 130 -7.79 13.37 7.00
N SER A 131 -6.58 12.81 7.10
CA SER A 131 -5.57 13.21 8.08
C SER A 131 -5.00 14.59 7.79
N GLU A 132 -4.72 14.94 6.52
CA GLU A 132 -4.30 16.29 6.13
C GLU A 132 -5.41 17.33 6.45
N SER A 133 -6.68 16.94 6.37
CA SER A 133 -7.81 17.82 6.75
C SER A 133 -7.91 18.06 8.27
N MET A 134 -7.29 17.23 9.11
CA MET A 134 -7.28 17.42 10.57
C MET A 134 -6.18 18.36 11.06
N GLU A 135 -5.13 18.59 10.24
CA GLU A 135 -4.04 19.50 10.57
C GLU A 135 -4.45 20.98 10.50
N ASP A 136 -5.56 21.28 9.82
CA ASP A 136 -6.13 22.63 9.64
C ASP A 136 -7.21 22.97 10.69
N LEU A 137 -7.53 22.03 11.58
CA LEU A 137 -8.29 22.31 12.79
C LEU A 137 -7.32 22.81 13.86
N GLU A 138 -6.98 24.10 13.80
CA GLU A 138 -6.36 24.81 14.93
C GLU A 138 -7.25 24.64 16.16
N VAL A 139 -6.96 23.61 16.96
CA VAL A 139 -7.49 23.50 18.32
C VAL A 139 -6.78 24.58 19.10
N GLU A 140 -7.34 25.79 19.06
CA GLU A 140 -7.05 26.83 20.03
C GLU A 140 -6.98 26.15 21.39
N GLN A 141 -5.78 26.16 22.00
CA GLN A 141 -5.65 25.92 23.42
C GLN A 141 -6.37 27.06 24.12
N ALA A 142 -7.70 27.00 24.14
CA ALA A 142 -8.49 27.76 25.06
C ALA A 142 -8.05 27.27 26.42
N GLY A 143 -7.17 28.06 27.04
CA GLY A 143 -6.87 28.02 28.45
C GLY A 143 -8.17 28.15 29.21
N ARG A 144 -8.89 27.04 29.35
CA ARG A 144 -10.00 26.92 30.26
C ARG A 144 -9.44 26.28 31.51
N SER A 145 -8.76 27.13 32.27
CA SER A 145 -8.73 27.06 33.72
C SER A 145 -10.08 26.53 34.18
N CYS A 146 -10.12 25.25 34.56
CA CYS A 146 -11.35 24.59 34.98
C CYS A 146 -11.67 24.91 36.46
N CYS A 147 -11.09 25.97 37.02
CA CYS A 147 -11.25 26.36 38.42
C CYS A 147 -11.21 27.89 38.55
N GLY A 148 -12.28 28.56 38.12
CA GLY A 148 -12.60 29.90 38.62
C GLY A 148 -13.31 29.76 39.96
N GLU A 149 -12.78 30.42 40.99
CA GLU A 149 -13.33 30.46 42.35
C GLU A 149 -14.81 30.84 42.37
N GLY A 150 -15.65 30.01 43.00
CA GLY A 150 -17.01 30.40 43.34
C GLY A 150 -18.06 29.29 43.27
N ARG A 151 -18.13 28.51 44.36
CA ARG A 151 -19.37 27.99 44.96
C ARG A 151 -20.03 26.72 44.36
N GLU A 152 -19.76 25.62 45.09
CA GLU A 152 -20.62 24.49 45.52
C GLU A 152 -21.32 23.54 44.52
N GLU A 153 -20.99 22.26 44.75
CA GLU A 153 -21.73 21.01 44.49
C GLU A 153 -21.97 20.55 43.03
N THR A 154 -21.14 19.62 42.53
CA THR A 154 -21.39 18.16 42.60
C THR A 154 -20.41 17.40 41.69
N GLY A 155 -19.45 16.70 42.31
CA GLY A 155 -18.78 15.47 41.87
C GLY A 155 -18.43 15.24 40.39
N CYS A 156 -17.32 15.83 39.91
CA CYS A 156 -16.61 15.34 38.73
C CYS A 156 -15.48 14.39 39.17
N CYS A 157 -15.46 13.19 38.57
CA CYS A 157 -14.44 12.14 38.69
C CYS A 157 -14.44 11.32 40.00
N LYS A 158 -15.23 10.23 40.01
CA LYS A 158 -14.97 9.09 40.91
C LYS A 158 -13.94 8.15 40.28
N LYS A 159 -12.85 7.95 41.01
CA LYS A 159 -11.86 6.86 40.86
C LYS A 159 -12.47 5.58 41.47
N GLY A 160 -12.30 4.44 40.78
CA GLY A 160 -12.71 3.11 41.25
C GLY A 160 -11.80 2.05 40.62
N GLU A 161 -11.39 1.08 41.43
CA GLU A 161 -10.24 0.18 41.28
C GLU A 161 -10.50 -1.09 40.43
N GLU A 162 -9.39 -1.60 39.88
CA GLU A 162 -8.93 -2.98 39.55
C GLU A 162 -9.85 -4.18 39.16
N MET A 163 -9.31 -4.96 38.19
CA MET A 163 -9.52 -6.39 37.83
C MET A 163 -10.85 -6.84 37.20
N ASP A 164 -10.82 -7.31 35.94
CA ASP A 164 -10.66 -8.75 35.63
C ASP A 164 -10.44 -8.97 34.11
N LEU A 165 -9.73 -10.04 33.78
CA LEU A 165 -9.45 -10.51 32.42
C LEU A 165 -10.67 -11.25 31.82
N ASP A 166 -10.70 -11.27 30.49
CA ASP A 166 -11.47 -12.18 29.63
C ASP A 166 -12.94 -11.82 29.34
N VAL A 167 -13.17 -11.05 28.27
CA VAL A 167 -14.30 -11.32 27.33
C VAL A 167 -13.88 -10.97 25.91
N CYS A 168 -13.78 -12.01 25.09
CA CYS A 168 -13.67 -11.98 23.64
C CYS A 168 -14.93 -11.35 23.01
N HIS A 169 -14.80 -10.20 22.33
CA HIS A 169 -15.84 -9.70 21.43
C HIS A 169 -15.29 -9.49 20.01
N GLN A 170 -15.98 -10.14 19.09
CA GLN A 170 -15.71 -10.31 17.66
C GLN A 170 -15.38 -9.01 16.92
N PRO A 171 -14.55 -9.06 15.86
CA PRO A 171 -14.42 -7.95 14.94
C PRO A 171 -15.78 -7.71 14.26
N GLN A 172 -16.35 -6.53 14.49
CA GLN A 172 -17.50 -6.05 13.72
C GLN A 172 -17.08 -5.97 12.26
N LYS A 173 -17.66 -6.90 11.48
CA LYS A 173 -17.65 -6.93 10.03
C LYS A 173 -18.35 -5.67 9.52
N LEU A 174 -17.58 -4.59 9.34
CA LEU A 174 -17.97 -3.49 8.47
C LEU A 174 -17.99 -4.06 7.06
N SER A 175 -19.17 -4.49 6.62
CA SER A 175 -19.44 -4.85 5.24
C SER A 175 -19.39 -3.57 4.41
N SER A 176 -18.22 -3.28 3.84
CA SER A 176 -18.09 -2.41 2.69
C SER A 176 -18.88 -3.04 1.55
N ALA A 177 -20.11 -2.56 1.35
CA ALA A 177 -20.91 -2.88 0.19
C ALA A 177 -20.28 -2.18 -1.02
N SER A 178 -19.37 -2.88 -1.67
CA SER A 178 -18.92 -2.62 -3.04
C SER A 178 -18.73 -3.98 -3.70
N THR A 179 -19.85 -4.58 -4.11
CA THR A 179 -19.89 -5.91 -4.73
C THR A 179 -20.51 -5.83 -6.13
N ASP A 180 -20.26 -4.74 -6.86
CA ASP A 180 -20.83 -4.53 -8.19
C ASP A 180 -19.78 -4.28 -9.29
N CYS A 181 -18.55 -4.80 -9.14
CA CYS A 181 -17.51 -4.66 -10.18
C CYS A 181 -17.14 -5.97 -10.90
N SER A 182 -17.61 -7.14 -10.46
CA SER A 182 -17.07 -8.42 -10.93
C SER A 182 -17.82 -9.07 -12.09
N SER A 183 -19.10 -8.74 -12.32
CA SER A 183 -19.95 -9.56 -13.20
C SER A 183 -19.79 -9.31 -14.71
N SER A 184 -19.28 -8.14 -15.13
CA SER A 184 -19.21 -7.81 -16.58
C SER A 184 -17.94 -8.29 -17.29
N SER A 185 -16.88 -8.62 -16.55
CA SER A 185 -15.58 -8.99 -17.12
C SER A 185 -15.52 -10.48 -17.49
N ASP A 186 -16.11 -11.34 -16.65
CA ASP A 186 -16.04 -12.79 -16.82
C ASP A 186 -16.83 -13.28 -18.04
N GLU A 187 -17.94 -12.65 -18.38
CA GLU A 187 -18.73 -13.00 -19.56
C GLU A 187 -17.97 -12.72 -20.86
N GLY A 188 -17.18 -11.65 -20.89
CA GLY A 188 -16.33 -11.30 -22.04
C GLY A 188 -15.20 -12.30 -22.26
N LEU A 189 -14.48 -12.66 -21.20
CA LEU A 189 -13.39 -13.63 -21.26
C LEU A 189 -13.90 -15.02 -21.66
N ASN A 190 -14.99 -15.51 -21.07
CA ASN A 190 -15.54 -16.82 -21.40
C ASN A 190 -15.94 -16.95 -22.87
N LEU A 191 -16.50 -15.89 -23.46
CA LEU A 191 -16.82 -15.85 -24.89
C LEU A 191 -15.56 -15.93 -25.76
N LEU A 192 -14.49 -15.23 -25.37
CA LEU A 192 -13.21 -15.25 -26.10
C LEU A 192 -12.52 -16.61 -25.99
N LEU A 193 -12.58 -17.25 -24.83
CA LEU A 193 -12.08 -18.60 -24.62
C LEU A 193 -12.82 -19.60 -25.50
N GLN A 194 -14.15 -19.52 -25.57
CA GLN A 194 -14.95 -20.40 -26.43
C GLN A 194 -14.56 -20.23 -27.91
N ARG A 195 -14.45 -18.98 -28.38
CA ARG A 195 -14.00 -18.71 -29.76
C ARG A 195 -12.59 -19.23 -30.03
N CYS A 196 -11.70 -19.18 -29.04
CA CYS A 196 -10.37 -19.73 -29.16
C CYS A 196 -10.40 -21.26 -29.33
N VAL A 197 -11.25 -21.95 -28.55
CA VAL A 197 -11.47 -23.39 -28.71
C VAL A 197 -12.00 -23.71 -30.12
N ASP A 198 -12.99 -22.95 -30.60
CA ASP A 198 -13.56 -23.14 -31.93
C ASP A 198 -12.46 -23.02 -33.02
N VAL A 199 -11.63 -21.98 -32.95
CA VAL A 199 -10.47 -21.79 -33.86
C VAL A 199 -9.47 -22.94 -33.78
N VAL A 200 -9.16 -23.43 -32.58
CA VAL A 200 -8.26 -24.57 -32.39
C VAL A 200 -8.82 -25.84 -33.04
N THR A 201 -10.13 -26.08 -32.91
CA THR A 201 -10.79 -27.20 -33.60
C THR A 201 -10.85 -27.03 -35.12
N GLU A 202 -11.11 -25.82 -35.62
CA GLU A 202 -11.13 -25.52 -37.06
C GLU A 202 -9.77 -25.76 -37.73
N LEU A 203 -8.69 -25.41 -37.03
CA LEU A 203 -7.31 -25.58 -37.51
C LEU A 203 -6.74 -26.98 -37.29
N GLY A 204 -7.50 -27.89 -36.65
CA GLY A 204 -7.05 -29.26 -36.38
C GLY A 204 -5.85 -29.34 -35.45
N LEU A 205 -5.72 -28.39 -34.51
CA LEU A 205 -4.62 -28.30 -33.56
C LEU A 205 -4.73 -29.35 -32.43
N PRO A 206 -3.64 -29.64 -31.70
CA PRO A 206 -3.64 -30.64 -30.63
C PRO A 206 -4.69 -30.38 -29.54
N GLN A 207 -5.40 -31.43 -29.13
CA GLN A 207 -6.45 -31.34 -28.09
C GLN A 207 -5.91 -30.89 -26.73
N GLU A 208 -4.61 -31.10 -26.46
CA GLU A 208 -3.92 -30.61 -25.26
C GLU A 208 -4.04 -29.08 -25.12
N LEU A 209 -4.06 -28.36 -26.25
CA LEU A 209 -4.22 -26.92 -26.28
C LEU A 209 -5.60 -26.48 -25.76
N ILE A 210 -6.64 -27.28 -26.01
CA ILE A 210 -8.00 -27.02 -25.50
C ILE A 210 -8.01 -27.14 -23.98
N GLY A 211 -7.31 -28.13 -23.41
CA GLY A 211 -7.13 -28.25 -21.97
C GLY A 211 -6.49 -27.00 -21.36
N HIS A 212 -5.41 -26.50 -21.98
CA HIS A 212 -4.76 -25.26 -21.53
C HIS A 212 -5.64 -24.01 -21.65
N ILE A 213 -6.53 -23.94 -22.64
CA ILE A 213 -7.49 -22.84 -22.78
C ILE A 213 -8.57 -22.94 -21.70
N GLU A 214 -9.05 -24.14 -21.38
CA GLU A 214 -10.05 -24.36 -20.32
C GLU A 214 -9.50 -24.08 -18.92
N GLU A 215 -8.22 -24.34 -18.67
CA GLU A 215 -7.54 -23.97 -17.41
C GLU A 215 -7.66 -22.47 -17.11
N LEU A 216 -7.71 -21.61 -18.14
CA LEU A 216 -7.83 -20.16 -17.98
C LEU A 216 -9.19 -19.72 -17.40
N LYS A 217 -10.21 -20.58 -17.43
CA LYS A 217 -11.52 -20.27 -16.81
C LYS A 217 -11.48 -20.26 -15.29
N ASN A 218 -10.50 -20.96 -14.70
CA ASN A 218 -10.41 -21.19 -13.26
C ASN A 218 -9.28 -20.36 -12.60
N MET A 219 -8.68 -19.42 -13.33
CA MET A 219 -7.64 -18.50 -12.84
C MET A 219 -8.26 -17.23 -12.26
#